data_AF-A0A4Q7LT03-F1
#
_entry.id   AF-A0A4Q7LT03-F1
#
_cell.length_a   1.000
_cell.length_b   1.000
_cell.length_c   1.000
_cell.angle_alpha   90.00
_cell.angle_beta   90.00
_cell.angle_gamma   90.00
#
_symmetry.space_group_name_H-M   'P 1'
#
loop_
_entity.id
_entity.type
_entity.pdbx_description
1 polymer ?
#
loop_
_entity_poly.entity_id
_entity_poly.type
_entity_poly.pdbx_seq_one_letter_code
_entity_poly.pdbx_strand_id
1 'polypeptide(L)'
;MVCETVFVVGFTVILTLQFAAQSAEFPVTAVAFLICAVLVGIWMAATVVGLLRARAWTRGSVLTYHFLQLAVGVGSVQGFVPRPDIASWIIIPSVAGIVLILTPTLVDYLSERD
;
A
#
# COMPACT_ATOMS: atom_id res chain seq x y z
N MET A 1 -6.61 -4.80 -4.18
CA MET A 1 -6.92 -3.35 -4.07
C MET A 1 -7.93 -3.00 -2.99
N VAL A 2 -9.21 -3.36 -3.09
CA VAL A 2 -10.21 -2.99 -2.05
C VAL A 2 -9.80 -3.49 -0.66
N CYS A 3 -9.38 -4.75 -0.54
CA CYS A 3 -8.87 -5.31 0.72
C CYS A 3 -7.60 -4.62 1.22
N GLU A 4 -6.67 -4.25 0.33
CA GLU A 4 -5.45 -3.52 0.72
C GLU A 4 -5.77 -2.11 1.19
N THR A 5 -6.73 -1.43 0.57
CA THR A 5 -7.17 -0.11 1.04
C THR A 5 -7.81 -0.20 2.41
N VAL A 6 -8.66 -1.20 2.66
CA VAL A 6 -9.23 -1.44 4.00
C VAL A 6 -8.13 -1.73 5.02
N PHE A 7 -7.13 -2.53 4.63
CA PHE A 7 -5.99 -2.86 5.49
C PHE A 7 -5.14 -1.63 5.80
N VAL A 8 -4.77 -0.82 4.80
CA VAL A 8 -3.98 0.40 4.99
C VAL A 8 -4.73 1.44 5.81
N VAL A 9 -6.03 1.64 5.56
CA VAL A 9 -6.85 2.56 6.36
C VAL A 9 -6.95 2.07 7.80
N GLY A 10 -7.19 0.78 8.02
CA GLY A 10 -7.21 0.18 9.36
C GLY A 10 -5.86 0.32 10.07
N PHE A 11 -4.75 0.08 9.37
CA PHE A 11 -3.40 0.25 9.89
C PHE A 11 -3.11 1.71 10.26
N THR A 12 -3.49 2.67 9.42
CA THR A 12 -3.36 4.11 9.73
C THR A 12 -4.17 4.50 10.97
N VAL A 13 -5.40 4.00 11.12
CA VAL A 13 -6.23 4.23 12.32
C VAL A 13 -5.56 3.63 13.56
N ILE A 14 -5.06 2.39 13.47
CA ILE A 14 -4.35 1.73 14.58
C ILE A 14 -3.08 2.49 14.95
N LEU A 15 -2.30 2.97 13.99
CA LEU A 15 -1.12 3.79 14.23
C LEU A 15 -1.48 5.11 14.92
N THR A 16 -2.57 5.74 14.50
CA THR A 16 -3.06 6.97 15.11
C THR A 16 -3.49 6.74 16.56
N LEU A 17 -4.19 5.64 16.83
CA LEU A 17 -4.59 5.24 18.18
C LEU A 17 -3.38 4.87 19.05
N GLN A 18 -2.39 4.15 18.51
CA GLN A 18 -1.15 3.82 19.24
C GLN A 18 -0.36 5.08 19.58
N PHE A 19 -0.22 6.01 18.64
CA PHE A 19 0.44 7.29 18.89
C PHE A 19 -0.30 8.12 19.96
N ALA A 20 -1.63 8.07 19.99
CA ALA A 20 -2.43 8.74 21.00
C ALA A 20 -2.40 8.04 22.38
N ALA A 21 -2.26 6.72 22.42
CA ALA A 21 -2.34 5.90 23.63
C ALA A 21 -0.98 5.60 24.28
N GLN A 22 0.12 5.62 23.52
CA GLN A 22 1.46 5.28 23.99
C GLN A 22 2.44 6.39 23.61
N SER A 23 3.28 6.81 24.56
CA SER A 23 4.39 7.73 24.28
C SER A 23 5.39 7.04 23.35
N ALA A 24 5.45 7.47 22.10
CA ALA A 24 6.41 6.94 21.13
C ALA A 24 7.85 7.15 21.65
N GLU A 25 8.62 6.06 21.70
CA GLU A 25 10.03 6.05 22.13
C GLU A 25 10.89 7.02 21.29
N PHE A 26 10.47 7.27 20.04
CA PHE A 26 11.01 8.29 19.14
C PHE A 26 9.87 9.07 18.46
N PRO A 27 9.49 10.26 18.97
CA PRO A 27 8.30 10.98 18.49
C PRO A 27 8.45 11.53 17.07
N VAL A 28 9.65 11.92 16.65
CA VAL A 28 9.89 12.51 15.32
C VAL A 28 9.68 11.50 14.19
N THR A 29 10.24 10.30 14.31
CA THR A 29 10.07 9.21 13.34
C THR A 29 8.63 8.70 13.32
N ALA A 30 7.98 8.60 14.49
CA ALA A 30 6.58 8.20 14.58
C ALA A 30 5.65 9.15 13.81
N VAL A 31 5.82 10.46 13.98
CA VAL A 31 5.05 11.48 13.23
C VAL A 31 5.30 11.39 11.73
N ALA A 32 6.55 11.20 11.30
CA ALA A 32 6.88 11.06 9.88
C ALA A 32 6.19 9.84 9.25
N PHE A 33 6.20 8.68 9.94
CA PHE A 33 5.49 7.49 9.49
C PHE A 33 3.98 7.71 9.46
N LEU A 34 3.41 8.41 10.45
CA LEU A 34 1.98 8.70 10.51
C LEU A 34 1.53 9.58 9.34
N ILE A 35 2.28 10.64 9.03
CA ILE A 35 1.99 11.51 7.87
C ILE A 35 2.06 10.70 6.57
N CYS A 36 3.12 9.92 6.38
CA CYS A 36 3.26 9.04 5.21
C CYS A 36 2.08 8.05 5.10
N ALA A 37 1.67 7.42 6.20
CA ALA A 37 0.56 6.47 6.22
C ALA A 37 -0.78 7.15 5.88
N VAL A 38 -1.03 8.37 6.37
CA VAL A 38 -2.21 9.15 6.03
C VAL A 38 -2.23 9.51 4.55
N LEU A 39 -1.11 9.99 4.01
CA LEU A 39 -0.99 10.35 2.58
C LEU A 39 -1.22 9.13 1.67
N VAL A 40 -0.59 7.99 2.01
CA VAL A 40 -0.80 6.73 1.28
C VAL A 40 -2.25 6.26 1.40
N GLY A 41 -2.87 6.40 2.56
CA GLY A 41 -4.28 6.05 2.78
C GLY A 41 -5.24 6.89 1.92
N ILE A 42 -5.04 8.22 1.86
CA ILE A 42 -5.83 9.12 1.01
C ILE A 42 -5.63 8.77 -0.46
N TRP A 43 -4.38 8.53 -0.87
CA TRP A 43 -4.08 8.16 -2.25
C TRP A 43 -4.74 6.84 -2.64
N MET A 44 -4.63 5.80 -1.81
CA MET A 44 -5.31 4.53 -2.07
C MET A 44 -6.83 4.67 -2.13
N ALA A 45 -7.44 5.47 -1.26
CA ALA A 45 -8.87 5.73 -1.30
C ALA A 45 -9.29 6.40 -2.62
N ALA A 46 -8.53 7.39 -3.08
CA ALA A 46 -8.75 8.03 -4.38
C ALA A 46 -8.59 7.03 -5.54
N THR A 47 -7.61 6.12 -5.47
CA THR A 47 -7.39 5.07 -6.47
C THR A 47 -8.53 4.06 -6.49
N VAL A 48 -9.10 3.67 -5.35
CA VAL A 48 -10.29 2.80 -5.30
C VAL A 48 -11.51 3.51 -5.90
N VAL A 49 -11.73 4.78 -5.58
CA VAL A 49 -12.81 5.56 -6.20
C VAL A 49 -12.62 5.68 -7.72
N GLY A 50 -11.38 5.88 -8.18
CA GLY A 50 -11.02 5.86 -9.59
C GLY A 50 -11.26 4.51 -10.27
N LEU A 51 -10.99 3.41 -9.56
CA LEU A 51 -11.24 2.04 -10.02
C LEU A 51 -12.72 1.77 -10.21
N LEU A 52 -13.55 2.17 -9.23
CA LEU A 52 -15.01 2.05 -9.30
C LEU A 52 -15.61 2.89 -10.44
N ARG A 53 -14.93 3.98 -10.81
CA ARG A 53 -15.29 4.85 -11.94
C ARG A 53 -14.62 4.44 -13.26
N ALA A 54 -13.98 3.28 -13.33
CA ALA A 54 -13.30 2.75 -14.51
C ALA A 54 -12.30 3.74 -15.16
N ARG A 55 -11.60 4.55 -14.35
CA ARG A 55 -10.68 5.56 -14.89
C ARG A 55 -9.35 4.93 -15.30
N ALA A 56 -8.90 5.19 -16.52
CA ALA A 56 -7.64 4.66 -17.07
C ALA A 56 -6.38 4.99 -16.23
N TRP A 57 -6.37 6.10 -15.47
CA TRP A 57 -5.22 6.45 -14.60
C TRP A 57 -4.97 5.42 -13.49
N THR A 58 -5.99 4.63 -13.15
CA THR A 58 -5.99 3.79 -11.95
C THR A 58 -4.98 2.66 -12.07
N ARG A 59 -4.76 2.17 -13.29
CA ARG A 59 -3.79 1.11 -13.60
C ARG A 59 -2.37 1.51 -13.21
N GLY A 60 -1.96 2.73 -13.61
CA GLY A 60 -0.65 3.27 -13.27
C GLY A 60 -0.49 3.46 -11.75
N SER A 61 -1.53 3.94 -11.08
CA SER A 61 -1.50 4.12 -9.62
C SER A 61 -1.35 2.80 -8.86
N VAL A 62 -2.07 1.75 -9.27
CA VAL A 62 -1.99 0.42 -8.65
C VAL A 62 -0.60 -0.18 -8.84
N LEU A 63 -0.01 -0.05 -10.03
CA LEU A 63 1.34 -0.53 -10.30
C LEU A 63 2.37 0.19 -9.41
N THR A 64 2.29 1.53 -9.31
CA THR A 64 3.15 2.31 -8.43
C THR A 64 3.03 1.87 -6.97
N TYR A 65 1.82 1.58 -6.50
CA TYR A 65 1.61 1.11 -5.12
C TYR A 65 2.34 -0.20 -4.85
N HIS A 66 2.18 -1.21 -5.71
CA HIS A 66 2.88 -2.47 -5.51
C HIS A 66 4.40 -2.34 -5.66
N PHE A 67 4.88 -1.43 -6.50
CA PHE A 67 6.30 -1.15 -6.61
C PHE A 67 6.88 -0.53 -5.34
N LEU A 68 6.16 0.43 -4.74
CA LEU A 68 6.51 1.01 -3.44
C LEU A 68 6.51 -0.06 -2.34
N GLN A 69 5.49 -0.92 -2.33
CA GLN A 69 5.35 -1.99 -1.35
C GLN A 69 6.50 -3.01 -1.47
N LEU A 70 6.93 -3.33 -2.70
CA LEU A 70 8.11 -4.15 -2.94
C LEU A 70 9.38 -3.50 -2.41
N ALA A 71 9.58 -2.19 -2.69
CA ALA A 71 10.73 -1.45 -2.18
C ALA A 71 10.77 -1.42 -0.64
N VAL A 72 9.61 -1.25 0.02
CA VAL A 72 9.47 -1.32 1.49
C VAL A 72 9.80 -2.72 2.00
N GLY A 73 9.31 -3.77 1.33
CA GLY A 73 9.61 -5.15 1.68
C GLY A 73 11.11 -5.47 1.61
N VAL A 74 11.77 -5.05 0.53
CA VAL A 74 13.22 -5.19 0.35
C VAL A 74 13.99 -4.37 1.40
N GLY A 75 13.56 -3.14 1.67
CA GLY A 75 14.11 -2.28 2.72
C GLY A 75 13.97 -2.88 4.12
N SER A 76 12.95 -3.70 4.36
CA SER A 76 12.75 -4.40 5.65
C SER A 76 13.78 -5.51 5.89
N VAL A 77 14.40 -6.06 4.83
CA VAL A 77 15.45 -7.08 4.92
C VAL A 77 16.84 -6.45 5.12
N GLN A 78 17.07 -5.28 4.53
CA GLN A 78 18.40 -4.66 4.43
C GLN A 78 18.56 -3.38 5.27
N GLY A 79 17.48 -2.91 5.90
CA GLY A 79 17.41 -1.60 6.54
C GLY A 79 18.11 -1.49 7.90
N PHE A 80 18.11 -0.28 8.44
CA PHE A 80 18.78 0.08 9.70
C PHE A 80 18.23 -0.68 10.93
N VAL A 81 16.97 -1.10 10.88
CA VAL A 81 16.34 -2.02 11.84
C VAL A 81 15.74 -3.18 11.04
N PRO A 82 16.51 -4.24 10.75
CA PRO A 82 16.04 -5.36 9.94
C PRO A 82 14.87 -6.05 10.64
N ARG A 83 13.77 -6.23 9.90
CA ARG A 83 12.57 -6.97 10.34
C ARG A 83 12.27 -8.07 9.30
N PRO A 84 13.15 -9.07 9.17
CA PRO A 84 12.99 -10.13 8.17
C PRO A 84 11.68 -10.93 8.40
N ASP A 85 11.18 -10.97 9.63
CA ASP A 85 9.94 -11.65 10.00
C ASP A 85 8.71 -11.13 9.25
N ILE A 86 8.71 -9.85 8.89
CA ILE A 86 7.57 -9.15 8.25
C ILE A 86 7.82 -8.94 6.75
N ALA A 87 9.09 -9.01 6.32
CA ALA A 87 9.47 -8.74 4.93
C ALA A 87 8.78 -9.68 3.93
N SER A 88 8.69 -10.98 4.25
CA SER A 88 8.01 -11.97 3.40
C SER A 88 6.51 -11.65 3.24
N TRP A 89 5.85 -11.22 4.31
CA TRP A 89 4.43 -10.82 4.31
C TRP A 89 4.15 -9.58 3.46
N ILE A 90 5.15 -8.74 3.19
CA ILE A 90 5.03 -7.53 2.37
C ILE A 90 5.42 -7.81 0.91
N ILE A 91 6.47 -8.59 0.67
CA ILE A 91 6.99 -8.86 -0.68
C ILE A 91 6.01 -9.71 -1.48
N ILE A 92 5.46 -10.77 -0.88
CA ILE A 92 4.52 -11.69 -1.56
C ILE A 92 3.31 -10.97 -2.18
N PRO A 93 2.53 -10.16 -1.42
CA PRO A 93 1.38 -9.46 -2.00
C PRO A 93 1.79 -8.40 -3.02
N SER A 94 2.97 -7.80 -2.88
CA SER A 94 3.51 -6.82 -3.83
C SER A 94 3.76 -7.47 -5.20
N VAL A 95 4.47 -8.60 -5.20
CA VAL A 95 4.77 -9.35 -6.43
C VAL A 95 3.48 -9.89 -7.03
N ALA A 96 2.58 -10.46 -6.22
CA ALA A 96 1.30 -10.96 -6.69
C ALA A 96 0.47 -9.86 -7.36
N GLY A 97 0.42 -8.66 -6.77
CA GLY A 97 -0.28 -7.52 -7.34
C GLY A 97 0.29 -7.02 -8.67
N ILE A 98 1.63 -6.95 -8.79
CA ILE A 98 2.32 -6.63 -10.04
C ILE A 98 2.01 -7.67 -11.13
N VAL A 99 2.09 -8.96 -10.79
CA VAL A 99 1.80 -10.04 -11.73
C VAL A 99 0.34 -10.00 -12.16
N LEU A 100 -0.60 -9.84 -11.23
CA LEU A 100 -2.03 -9.77 -11.53
C LEU A 100 -2.35 -8.60 -12.46
N ILE A 101 -1.82 -7.40 -12.22
CA ILE A 101 -2.11 -6.25 -13.09
C ILE A 101 -1.47 -6.37 -14.48
N LEU A 102 -0.37 -7.13 -14.60
CA LEU A 102 0.28 -7.45 -15.87
C LEU A 102 -0.34 -8.66 -16.57
N THR A 103 -1.23 -9.41 -15.91
CA THR A 103 -1.84 -10.60 -16.49
C THR A 103 -2.91 -10.21 -17.52
N PRO A 104 -2.84 -10.74 -18.76
CA PRO A 104 -3.71 -10.36 -19.87
C PRO A 104 -5.20 -10.61 -19.62
N THR A 105 -5.56 -11.57 -18.75
CA THR A 105 -6.95 -11.86 -18.36
C THR A 105 -7.70 -10.64 -17.78
N LEU A 106 -7.01 -9.68 -17.16
CA LEU A 106 -7.61 -8.43 -16.68
C LEU A 106 -7.54 -7.30 -17.72
N VAL A 107 -6.68 -7.42 -18.72
CA VAL A 107 -6.58 -6.47 -19.84
C VAL A 107 -7.80 -6.63 -20.75
N ASP A 108 -8.16 -7.87 -21.09
CA ASP A 108 -9.34 -8.15 -21.92
C ASP A 108 -10.65 -7.77 -21.20
N TYR A 109 -10.77 -8.11 -19.90
CA TYR A 109 -11.96 -7.78 -19.11
C TYR A 109 -12.19 -6.27 -18.89
N LEU A 110 -11.13 -5.46 -18.92
CA LEU A 110 -11.24 -3.99 -18.85
C LEU A 110 -11.40 -3.35 -20.22
N SER A 111 -10.83 -3.94 -21.27
CA SER A 111 -11.03 -3.54 -22.68
C SER A 111 -12.48 -3.65 -23.12
N GLU A 112 -13.25 -4.56 -22.52
CA GLU A 112 -14.66 -4.76 -22.87
C GLU A 112 -15.61 -3.76 -22.19
N ARG A 113 -15.08 -2.92 -21.26
CA ARG A 113 -15.86 -1.97 -20.46
C ARG A 113 -15.56 -0.49 -20.75
N ASP A 114 -14.53 -0.20 -21.54
CA ASP A 114 -14.22 1.13 -22.13
C ASP A 114 -14.92 1.27 -23.49
#